data_AF-A0A8S2ZWE9-F1
#
_entry.id   AF-A0A8S2ZWE9-F1
#
_cell.length_a   1.000
_cell.length_b   1.000
_cell.length_c   1.000
_cell.angle_alpha   90.00
_cell.angle_beta   90.00
_cell.angle_gamma   90.00
#
_symmetry.space_group_name_H-M   'P 1'
#
loop_
_entity.id
_entity.type
_entity.pdbx_description
1 polymer ?
#
loop_
_entity_poly.entity_id
_entity_poly.type
_entity_poly.pdbx_seq_one_letter_code
_entity_poly.pdbx_strand_id
1 'polypeptide(L)'
;SKSQGFSFTLPSNDVSHDKFVVNAAIEIILNELKTHVPNLKQINFFSDGAASQFKQRFMFRNLIQIAHEYKIALSWNFFATSYGKGVVDGLVRTVKRLVCATENKEDNYN
;
A
#
# COMPACT_ATOMS: atom_id res chain seq x y z
N SER A 1 27.01 5.79 6.23
CA SER A 1 25.97 4.95 6.85
C SER A 1 24.98 4.54 5.76
N LYS A 2 24.85 3.25 5.44
CA LYS A 2 23.86 2.80 4.44
C LYS A 2 22.48 2.87 5.08
N SER A 3 21.60 3.69 4.52
CA SER A 3 20.17 3.68 4.85
C SER A 3 19.61 2.29 4.52
N GLN A 4 19.17 1.54 5.53
CA GLN A 4 18.47 0.28 5.34
C GLN A 4 17.03 0.60 4.94
N GLY A 5 16.69 0.31 3.68
CA GLY A 5 15.33 0.44 3.18
C GLY A 5 14.53 -0.83 3.43
N PHE A 6 13.27 -0.68 3.86
CA PHE A 6 12.30 -1.77 3.96
C PHE A 6 11.30 -1.65 2.82
N SER A 7 10.85 -2.77 2.27
CA SER A 7 9.82 -2.81 1.23
C SER A 7 8.81 -3.87 1.59
N PHE A 8 7.55 -3.48 1.64
CA PHE A 8 6.43 -4.35 1.99
C PHE A 8 5.55 -4.57 0.77
N THR A 9 4.98 -5.76 0.63
CA THR A 9 3.93 -6.05 -0.35
C THR A 9 2.88 -6.91 0.31
N LEU A 10 1.61 -6.50 0.21
CA LEU A 10 0.49 -7.19 0.81
C LEU A 10 -0.39 -7.79 -0.29
N PRO A 11 -0.27 -9.10 -0.59
CA PRO A 11 -1.28 -9.79 -1.38
C PRO A 11 -2.55 -9.97 -0.55
N SER A 12 -3.71 -9.87 -1.20
CA SER A 12 -5.02 -10.12 -0.59
C SER A 12 -5.87 -10.95 -1.53
N ASN A 13 -6.62 -11.91 -0.96
CA ASN A 13 -7.57 -12.75 -1.70
C ASN A 13 -8.96 -12.09 -1.79
N ASP A 14 -9.11 -10.88 -1.24
CA ASP A 14 -10.37 -10.15 -1.29
C ASP A 14 -10.61 -9.53 -2.67
N VAL A 15 -11.65 -10.04 -3.34
CA VAL A 15 -12.13 -9.59 -4.66
C VAL A 15 -13.18 -8.48 -4.57
N SER A 16 -13.63 -8.10 -3.37
CA SER A 16 -14.64 -7.05 -3.17
C SER A 16 -14.14 -5.66 -3.60
N HIS A 17 -12.83 -5.46 -3.67
CA HIS A 17 -12.19 -4.17 -3.95
C HIS A 17 -12.74 -3.01 -3.09
N ASP A 18 -13.21 -3.33 -1.88
CA ASP A 18 -13.86 -2.36 -1.03
C ASP A 18 -12.87 -1.47 -0.29
N LYS A 19 -13.31 -0.25 0.02
CA LYS A 19 -12.58 0.75 0.82
C LYS A 19 -12.04 0.23 2.16
N PHE A 20 -12.64 -0.84 2.70
CA PHE A 20 -12.23 -1.46 3.96
C PHE A 20 -10.89 -2.18 3.84
N VAL A 21 -10.62 -2.82 2.69
CA VAL A 21 -9.36 -3.52 2.42
C VAL A 21 -8.19 -2.55 2.43
N VAL A 22 -8.38 -1.38 1.82
CA VAL A 22 -7.35 -0.32 1.78
C VAL A 22 -7.04 0.18 3.19
N ASN A 23 -8.06 0.38 4.02
CA ASN A 23 -7.86 0.80 5.41
C ASN A 23 -7.08 -0.25 6.21
N ALA A 24 -7.50 -1.51 6.15
CA ALA A 24 -6.83 -2.61 6.84
C ALA A 24 -5.38 -2.78 6.38
N ALA A 25 -5.11 -2.69 5.07
CA ALA A 25 -3.76 -2.77 4.53
C ALA A 25 -2.86 -1.64 5.04
N ILE A 26 -3.38 -0.40 5.11
CA ILE A 26 -2.63 0.74 5.67
C ILE A 26 -2.31 0.51 7.15
N GLU A 27 -3.28 0.04 7.94
CA GLU A 27 -3.07 -0.24 9.37
C GLU A 27 -2.00 -1.32 9.60
N ILE A 28 -2.03 -2.40 8.81
CA ILE A 28 -1.01 -3.47 8.87
C ILE A 28 0.38 -2.89 8.58
N ILE A 29 0.53 -2.13 7.49
CA ILE A 29 1.82 -1.53 7.12
C ILE A 29 2.30 -0.54 8.19
N LEU A 30 1.41 0.28 8.75
CA LEU A 30 1.79 1.23 9.79
C LEU A 30 2.27 0.53 11.07
N ASN A 31 1.67 -0.61 11.43
CA ASN A 31 2.10 -1.38 12.58
C ASN A 31 3.49 -2.00 12.37
N GLU A 32 3.77 -2.53 11.18
CA GLU A 32 5.12 -3.01 10.82
C GLU A 32 6.15 -1.86 10.81
N LEU A 33 5.78 -0.70 10.25
CA LEU A 33 6.65 0.46 10.20
C LEU A 33 7.04 0.97 11.59
N LYS A 34 6.16 0.89 12.59
CA LYS A 34 6.52 1.26 13.98
C LYS A 34 7.61 0.37 14.55
N THR A 35 7.51 -0.94 14.29
CA THR A 35 8.47 -1.92 14.80
C THR A 35 9.84 -1.71 14.18
N HIS A 36 9.90 -1.36 12.89
CA HIS A 36 11.15 -1.18 12.16
C HIS A 36 11.70 0.26 12.18
N VAL A 37 10.84 1.27 12.34
CA VAL A 37 11.17 2.70 12.27
C VAL A 37 10.44 3.47 13.38
N PRO A 38 10.91 3.38 14.64
CA PRO A 38 10.21 3.97 15.80
C PRO A 38 10.14 5.50 15.78
N ASN A 39 11.05 6.17 15.03
CA ASN A 39 11.11 7.63 14.90
C ASN A 39 10.67 8.11 13.51
N LEU A 40 9.55 7.57 13.01
CA LEU A 40 9.01 7.95 11.71
C LEU A 40 8.63 9.44 11.70
N LYS A 41 9.21 10.21 10.77
CA LYS A 41 9.02 11.68 10.70
C LYS A 41 8.02 12.13 9.66
N GLN A 42 7.96 11.40 8.54
CA GLN A 42 7.11 11.75 7.41
C GLN A 42 6.63 10.49 6.69
N ILE A 43 5.37 10.52 6.26
CA ILE A 43 4.79 9.51 5.36
C ILE A 43 4.35 10.21 4.08
N ASN A 44 4.75 9.63 2.94
CA ASN A 44 4.35 10.11 1.62
C ASN A 44 3.48 9.03 0.97
N PHE A 45 2.19 9.27 0.89
CA PHE A 45 1.26 8.42 0.16
C PHE A 45 1.28 8.78 -1.32
N PHE A 46 1.32 7.76 -2.16
CA PHE A 46 1.21 7.90 -3.61
C PHE A 46 0.07 7.04 -4.11
N SER A 47 -0.87 7.65 -4.82
CA SER A 47 -1.98 6.97 -5.47
C SER A 47 -1.89 7.18 -6.98
N ASP A 48 -2.31 6.17 -7.76
CA ASP A 48 -2.47 6.37 -9.19
C ASP A 48 -3.61 7.36 -9.44
N GLY A 49 -3.48 8.16 -10.48
CA GLY A 49 -4.41 9.26 -10.78
C GLY A 49 -5.79 8.83 -11.22
N ALA A 50 -6.24 7.60 -10.97
CA ALA A 50 -7.58 7.18 -11.32
C ALA A 50 -8.59 8.08 -10.58
N ALA A 51 -9.52 8.68 -11.33
CA ALA A 51 -10.47 9.66 -10.79
C ALA A 51 -11.35 9.08 -9.66
N SER A 52 -11.53 7.76 -9.60
CA SER A 52 -12.20 7.03 -8.52
C SER A 52 -11.42 7.07 -7.20
N GLN A 53 -10.08 7.07 -7.25
CA GLN A 53 -9.22 7.11 -6.06
C GLN A 53 -9.10 8.51 -5.47
N PHE A 54 -9.03 9.54 -6.33
CA PHE A 54 -9.03 10.94 -5.89
C PHE A 54 -10.32 11.33 -5.14
N LYS A 55 -11.47 10.78 -5.56
CA LYS A 55 -12.78 11.05 -4.94
C LYS A 55 -13.06 10.23 -3.69
N GLN A 56 -12.12 9.40 -3.23
CA GLN A 56 -12.34 8.54 -2.06
C GLN A 56 -12.21 9.35 -0.75
N ARG A 57 -13.32 9.93 -0.31
CA ARG A 57 -13.44 10.66 0.99
C ARG A 57 -12.91 9.88 2.20
N PHE A 58 -12.94 8.55 2.13
CA PHE A 58 -12.47 7.67 3.20
C PHE A 58 -10.96 7.73 3.37
N MET A 59 -10.22 7.95 2.27
CA MET A 59 -8.77 8.11 2.33
C MET A 59 -8.40 9.35 3.15
N PHE A 60 -9.02 10.50 2.87
CA PHE A 60 -8.82 11.72 3.65
C PHE A 60 -9.07 11.52 5.15
N ARG A 61 -10.16 10.82 5.53
CA ARG A 61 -10.44 10.51 6.94
C ARG A 61 -9.33 9.69 7.57
N ASN A 62 -8.85 8.66 6.88
CA ASN A 62 -7.77 7.80 7.35
C ASN A 62 -6.47 8.60 7.52
N LEU A 63 -6.13 9.45 6.56
CA LEU A 63 -4.93 10.30 6.64
C LEU A 63 -4.97 11.25 7.84
N ILE A 64 -6.11 11.89 8.08
CA ILE A 64 -6.28 12.78 9.24
C ILE A 64 -6.11 12.00 10.54
N GLN A 65 -6.71 10.81 10.63
CA GLN A 65 -6.60 9.97 11.80
C GLN A 65 -5.15 9.52 12.06
N ILE A 66 -4.44 9.10 11.01
CA ILE A 66 -3.02 8.74 11.07
C ILE A 66 -2.17 9.95 11.50
N ALA A 67 -2.38 11.12 10.89
CA ALA A 67 -1.63 12.33 11.25
C ALA A 67 -1.85 12.71 12.72
N HIS A 68 -3.09 12.58 13.22
CA HIS A 68 -3.44 12.87 14.61
C HIS A 68 -2.84 11.86 15.60
N GLU A 69 -2.99 10.56 15.33
CA GLU A 69 -2.51 9.49 16.21
C GLU A 69 -0.99 9.44 16.29
N TYR A 70 -0.31 9.64 15.16
CA TYR A 70 1.14 9.49 15.10
C TYR A 70 1.91 10.80 15.23
N LYS A 71 1.26 11.95 15.11
CA LYS A 71 1.90 13.29 15.07
C LYS A 71 3.00 13.36 14.00
N ILE A 72 2.75 12.74 12.85
CA ILE A 72 3.70 12.61 11.73
C ILE A 72 3.30 13.55 10.60
N ALA A 73 4.28 14.12 9.91
CA ALA A 73 4.02 14.90 8.71
C ALA A 73 3.53 13.97 7.59
N LEU A 74 2.36 14.26 7.03
CA LEU A 74 1.76 13.43 5.99
C LEU A 74 1.65 14.22 4.69
N SER A 75 2.09 13.62 3.59
CA SER A 75 1.79 14.11 2.24
C SER A 75 1.01 13.05 1.46
N TRP A 76 0.04 13.50 0.66
CA TRP A 76 -0.63 12.64 -0.30
C TRP A 76 -0.44 13.21 -1.70
N ASN A 77 0.18 12.40 -2.54
CA ASN A 77 0.57 12.75 -3.90
C ASN A 77 -0.21 11.87 -4.88
N PHE A 78 -0.58 12.45 -6.00
CA PHE A 78 -1.26 11.75 -7.08
C PHE A 78 -0.46 11.88 -8.36
N PHE A 79 -0.36 10.77 -9.08
CA PHE A 79 0.15 10.79 -10.44
C PHE A 79 -0.94 11.26 -11.41
N ALA A 80 -0.58 11.93 -12.51
CA ALA A 80 -1.57 12.33 -13.50
C ALA A 80 -2.19 11.09 -14.16
N THR A 81 -3.52 11.04 -14.25
CA THR A 81 -4.24 10.02 -15.03
C THR A 81 -3.65 10.02 -16.43
N SER A 82 -3.13 8.87 -16.90
CA SER A 82 -2.52 8.61 -18.22
C SER A 82 -1.00 8.65 -18.39
N TYR A 83 -0.21 8.96 -17.36
CA TYR A 83 1.25 8.74 -17.46
C TYR A 83 1.63 7.36 -16.92
N GLY A 84 1.94 6.46 -17.87
CA GLY A 84 2.84 5.29 -17.80
C GLY A 84 2.84 4.46 -16.51
N LYS A 85 2.57 3.16 -16.67
CA LYS A 85 2.80 2.13 -15.64
C LYS A 85 4.02 2.46 -14.78
N GLY A 86 3.82 2.67 -13.48
CA GLY A 86 4.87 3.06 -12.55
C GLY A 86 5.83 1.90 -12.27
N VAL A 87 6.96 2.19 -11.63
CA VAL A 87 7.90 1.16 -11.13
C VAL A 87 7.19 0.12 -10.25
N VAL A 88 6.17 0.55 -9.52
CA VAL A 88 5.31 -0.29 -8.69
C VAL A 88 4.60 -1.38 -9.50
N ASP A 89 4.18 -1.12 -10.74
CA ASP A 89 3.46 -2.10 -11.57
C ASP A 89 4.34 -3.30 -11.94
N GLY A 90 5.64 -3.09 -12.16
CA GLY A 90 6.59 -4.17 -12.43
C GLY A 90 6.81 -5.07 -11.21
N LEU A 91 6.91 -4.46 -10.03
CA LEU A 91 7.07 -5.17 -8.76
C LEU A 91 5.81 -5.98 -8.43
N VAL A 92 4.64 -5.34 -8.49
CA VAL A 92 3.34 -6.00 -8.23
C VAL A 92 3.11 -7.15 -9.22
N ARG A 93 3.46 -6.98 -10.50
CA ARG A 93 3.37 -8.07 -11.49
C ARG A 93 4.22 -9.27 -11.11
N THR A 94 5.43 -9.04 -10.60
CA THR A 94 6.35 -10.12 -10.21
C THR A 94 5.82 -10.85 -8.98
N VAL A 95 5.36 -10.10 -7.97
CA VAL A 95 4.76 -10.70 -6.77
C VAL A 95 3.49 -11.48 -7.12
N LYS A 96 2.61 -10.93 -7.96
CA LYS A 96 1.41 -11.64 -8.42
C LYS A 96 1.74 -12.97 -9.10
N ARG A 97 2.80 -13.02 -9.92
CA ARG A 97 3.26 -14.26 -10.55
C ARG A 97 3.76 -15.28 -9.53
N LEU A 98 4.48 -14.83 -8.51
CA LEU A 98 4.98 -15.72 -7.46
C LEU A 98 3.83 -16.31 -6.62
N VAL A 99 2.89 -15.47 -6.18
CA VAL A 99 1.71 -15.91 -5.41
C VAL A 99 0.85 -16.89 -6.21
N CYS A 100 0.56 -16.56 -7.48
CA CYS A 100 -0.23 -17.44 -8.33
C CYS A 100 0.51 -18.78 -8.60
N ALA A 101 1.83 -18.76 -8.72
CA ALA A 101 2.61 -19.99 -8.90
C ALA A 101 2.66 -20.88 -7.65
N THR A 102 2.54 -20.30 -6.44
CA THR A 102 2.46 -21.08 -5.20
C THR A 102 1.07 -21.67 -4.99
N GLU A 103 0.00 -20.93 -5.28
CA GLU A 103 -1.39 -21.42 -5.21
C GLU A 103 -1.61 -22.61 -6.15
N ASN A 104 -1.18 -22.50 -7.41
CA ASN A 104 -1.31 -23.59 -8.38
C ASN A 104 -0.52 -24.86 -8.00
N LYS A 105 0.50 -24.76 -7.13
CA LYS A 105 1.23 -25.93 -6.63
C LYS A 105 0.50 -26.63 -5.48
N GLU A 106 -0.22 -25.88 -4.66
CA GLU A 106 -1.06 -26.45 -3.60
C GLU A 106 -2.26 -27.20 -4.21
N ASP A 107 -2.84 -26.69 -5.29
CA ASP A 107 -3.96 -27.34 -5.99
C ASP A 107 -3.56 -28.61 -6.77
N ASN A 108 -2.27 -28.78 -7.13
CA ASN A 108 -1.76 -29.99 -7.80
C ASN A 108 -1.33 -31.09 -6.82
N TYR A 109 -1.44 -30.86 -5.51
CA TYR A 109 -1.11 -31.83 -4.46
C TYR A 109 -2.35 -32.27 -3.64
N ASN A 110 -3.56 -31.87 -4.06
CA ASN A 110 -4.83 -32.35 -3.53
C ASN A 110 -5.54 -33.30 -4.50
#